data_AF-A0A4P7JEI5-F1
#
_entry.id   AF-A0A4P7JEI5-F1
#
_cell.length_a   1.000
_cell.length_b   1.000
_cell.length_c   1.000
_cell.angle_alpha   90.00
_cell.angle_beta   90.00
_cell.angle_gamma   90.00
#
_symmetry.space_group_name_H-M   'P 1'
#
loop_
_entity.id
_entity.type
_entity.pdbx_description
1 polymer ?
#
loop_
_entity_poly.entity_id
_entity_poly.type
_entity_poly.pdbx_seq_one_letter_code
_entity_poly.pdbx_strand_id
1 'polypeptide(L)'
;MSVLLWMANPAPRHHSTGCCHVLHIRFMEWSDLRIFLAVAQLGSLRRAAERLGVTQPTVARRVQKLEADIGFPLFLRDRDGHRLTPAGADLLPEIRAVESAALRVEQRTLGVSQHLKETVRVGAGETSAAVLARGLHLLGDGPAVELIITDRPSPFQTRAPEIRVLHDMPKTETGLTRRVGSVGCAVYGHESYARARALPLSRDDLRTLPWLAFVEEQSHYVTMGWLQDLMRGRPPASRLMNTDLMLAAAASKTGIAVLPCFKGDASPDLMRLSEEIDALRAEYWTIIQPDLARNTAVRVVSDWIVQCFRDIRA
;
A
#
# COMPACT_ATOMS: atom_id res chain seq x y z
N MET A 1 -82.99 -37.96 5.51
CA MET A 1 -83.40 -37.98 4.10
C MET A 1 -83.10 -36.62 3.51
N SER A 2 -82.23 -36.59 2.50
CA SER A 2 -82.33 -35.75 1.29
C SER A 2 -82.40 -34.21 1.44
N VAL A 3 -81.72 -33.35 0.68
CA VAL A 3 -80.73 -33.43 -0.41
C VAL A 3 -80.51 -31.96 -0.88
N LEU A 4 -79.26 -31.58 -1.24
CA LEU A 4 -78.86 -30.55 -2.26
C LEU A 4 -79.30 -29.06 -2.05
N LEU A 5 -78.69 -27.98 -2.56
CA LEU A 5 -77.52 -27.70 -3.41
C LEU A 5 -77.15 -26.18 -3.28
N TRP A 6 -75.86 -25.89 -3.32
CA TRP A 6 -75.13 -24.83 -4.07
C TRP A 6 -75.34 -23.28 -3.95
N MET A 7 -74.15 -22.65 -3.98
CA MET A 7 -73.72 -21.35 -4.56
C MET A 7 -73.87 -20.04 -3.76
N ALA A 8 -72.75 -19.56 -3.21
CA ALA A 8 -72.11 -18.27 -3.61
C ALA A 8 -70.75 -18.05 -2.88
N ASN A 9 -69.74 -17.63 -3.64
CA ASN A 9 -68.42 -17.11 -3.20
C ASN A 9 -68.55 -15.57 -3.01
N PRO A 10 -67.78 -14.88 -2.12
CA PRO A 10 -66.39 -14.47 -2.40
C PRO A 10 -65.40 -14.53 -1.20
N ALA A 11 -64.10 -14.58 -1.54
CA ALA A 11 -62.87 -14.62 -0.72
C ALA A 11 -62.62 -13.33 0.14
N PRO A 12 -61.46 -13.12 0.82
CA PRO A 12 -60.28 -13.97 1.11
C PRO A 12 -59.89 -13.97 2.63
N ARG A 13 -58.93 -14.78 3.11
CA ARG A 13 -57.52 -14.35 3.32
C ARG A 13 -56.66 -15.60 3.57
N HIS A 14 -55.70 -15.81 2.67
CA HIS A 14 -54.57 -16.70 2.86
C HIS A 14 -53.59 -16.09 3.88
N HIS A 15 -53.31 -16.83 4.95
CA HIS A 15 -52.05 -16.69 5.67
C HIS A 15 -51.11 -17.77 5.12
N SER A 16 -50.24 -17.38 4.21
CA SER A 16 -49.10 -18.17 3.78
C SER A 16 -48.05 -18.18 4.89
N THR A 17 -47.82 -19.36 5.46
CA THR A 17 -46.71 -19.65 6.36
C THR A 17 -45.41 -19.52 5.57
N GLY A 18 -44.68 -18.42 5.81
CA GLY A 18 -43.35 -18.20 5.25
C GLY A 18 -42.36 -19.21 5.83
N CYS A 19 -41.86 -20.08 4.97
CA CYS A 19 -40.74 -20.95 5.25
C CYS A 19 -39.48 -20.08 5.41
N CYS A 20 -38.97 -19.95 6.63
CA CYS A 20 -37.67 -19.31 6.88
C CYS A 20 -36.57 -20.17 6.26
N HIS A 21 -36.06 -19.73 5.11
CA HIS A 21 -34.85 -20.25 4.52
C HIS A 21 -33.68 -19.81 5.43
N VAL A 22 -33.29 -20.68 6.35
CA VAL A 22 -32.03 -20.51 7.10
C VAL A 22 -30.93 -20.50 6.05
N LEU A 23 -30.32 -19.32 5.83
CA LEU A 23 -29.10 -19.18 5.04
C LEU A 23 -28.06 -20.12 5.62
N HIS A 24 -27.87 -21.26 4.95
CA HIS A 24 -26.80 -22.18 5.26
C HIS A 24 -25.50 -21.48 4.84
N ILE A 25 -24.87 -20.77 5.77
CA ILE A 25 -23.51 -20.27 5.59
C ILE A 25 -22.65 -21.53 5.42
N ARG A 26 -22.37 -21.90 4.17
CA ARG A 26 -21.40 -22.97 3.88
C ARG A 26 -20.05 -22.45 4.35
N PHE A 27 -19.63 -22.90 5.53
CA PHE A 27 -18.32 -22.55 6.08
C PHE A 27 -17.26 -23.05 5.11
N MET A 28 -16.52 -22.13 4.51
CA MET A 28 -15.32 -22.45 3.74
C MET A 28 -14.27 -22.98 4.71
N GLU A 29 -13.70 -24.14 4.38
CA GLU A 29 -12.61 -24.72 5.17
C GLU A 29 -11.35 -23.88 5.00
N TRP A 30 -10.77 -23.43 6.12
CA TRP A 30 -9.52 -22.65 6.12
C TRP A 30 -8.40 -23.34 5.32
N SER A 31 -8.36 -24.66 5.38
CA SER A 31 -7.35 -25.45 4.69
C SER A 31 -7.53 -25.45 3.15
N ASP A 32 -8.75 -25.21 2.63
CA ASP A 32 -9.01 -25.02 1.20
C ASP A 32 -8.55 -23.62 0.74
N LEU A 33 -8.74 -22.60 1.59
CA LEU A 33 -8.23 -21.24 1.34
C LEU A 33 -6.69 -21.21 1.26
N ARG A 34 -5.99 -21.96 2.12
CA ARG A 34 -4.51 -22.11 2.04
C ARG A 34 -4.06 -22.72 0.72
N ILE A 35 -4.83 -23.65 0.17
CA ILE A 35 -4.54 -24.25 -1.15
C ILE A 35 -4.72 -23.23 -2.26
N PHE A 36 -5.81 -22.46 -2.23
CA PHE A 36 -6.01 -21.36 -3.17
C PHE A 36 -4.83 -20.39 -3.15
N LEU A 37 -4.39 -19.93 -1.97
CA LEU A 37 -3.27 -19.01 -1.83
C LEU A 37 -1.96 -19.59 -2.40
N ALA A 38 -1.66 -20.86 -2.12
CA ALA A 38 -0.47 -21.52 -2.63
C ALA A 38 -0.46 -21.63 -4.16
N VAL A 39 -1.61 -21.96 -4.77
CA VAL A 39 -1.75 -22.07 -6.23
C VAL A 39 -1.69 -20.69 -6.89
N ALA A 40 -2.37 -19.70 -6.31
CA ALA A 40 -2.34 -18.30 -6.76
C ALA A 40 -0.92 -17.72 -6.75
N GLN A 41 -0.13 -18.06 -5.74
CA GLN A 41 1.25 -17.57 -5.62
C GLN A 41 2.23 -18.27 -6.56
N LEU A 42 2.11 -19.58 -6.74
CA LEU A 42 3.12 -20.39 -7.45
C LEU A 42 2.77 -20.67 -8.91
N GLY A 43 1.54 -20.37 -9.32
CA GLY A 43 1.01 -20.61 -10.66
C GLY A 43 0.98 -22.09 -11.06
N SER A 44 1.17 -23.01 -10.11
CA SER A 44 1.35 -24.43 -10.40
C SER A 44 0.81 -25.30 -9.27
N LEU A 45 -0.09 -26.22 -9.61
CA LEU A 45 -0.59 -27.24 -8.66
C LEU A 45 0.54 -28.13 -8.13
N ARG A 46 1.55 -28.45 -8.95
CA ARG A 46 2.71 -29.26 -8.53
C ARG A 46 3.53 -28.54 -7.47
N ARG A 47 3.92 -27.28 -7.73
CA ARG A 47 4.69 -26.48 -6.77
C ARG A 47 3.89 -26.19 -5.50
N ALA A 48 2.58 -25.96 -5.63
CA ALA A 48 1.69 -25.81 -4.48
C ALA A 48 1.62 -27.09 -3.63
N ALA A 49 1.55 -28.26 -4.26
CA ALA A 49 1.56 -29.55 -3.59
C ALA A 49 2.85 -29.78 -2.81
N GLU A 50 4.01 -29.52 -3.44
CA GLU A 50 5.33 -29.59 -2.82
C GLU A 50 5.43 -28.66 -1.60
N ARG A 51 4.99 -27.40 -1.73
CA ARG A 51 5.00 -26.43 -0.63
C ARG A 51 4.11 -26.82 0.54
N LEU A 52 2.96 -27.44 0.26
CA LEU A 52 1.98 -27.81 1.27
C LEU A 52 2.19 -29.23 1.83
N GLY A 53 3.17 -29.98 1.33
CA GLY A 53 3.42 -31.36 1.77
C GLY A 53 2.28 -32.33 1.40
N VAL A 54 1.56 -32.08 0.32
CA VAL A 54 0.45 -32.92 -0.17
C VAL A 54 0.68 -33.36 -1.61
N THR A 55 -0.16 -34.23 -2.15
CA THR A 55 -0.06 -34.65 -3.56
C THR A 55 -0.74 -33.66 -4.51
N GLN A 56 -0.26 -33.57 -5.75
CA GLN A 56 -0.88 -32.72 -6.78
C GLN A 56 -2.38 -33.04 -7.02
N PRO A 57 -2.83 -34.32 -7.08
CA PRO A 57 -4.25 -34.64 -7.14
C PRO A 57 -5.05 -34.13 -5.94
N THR A 58 -4.46 -34.12 -4.74
CA THR A 58 -5.09 -33.54 -3.54
C THR A 58 -5.31 -32.04 -3.72
N VAL A 59 -4.32 -31.30 -4.22
CA VAL A 59 -4.46 -29.86 -4.49
C VAL A 59 -5.55 -29.61 -5.52
N ALA A 60 -5.54 -30.33 -6.64
CA ALA A 60 -6.53 -30.19 -7.72
C ALA A 60 -7.96 -30.41 -7.21
N ARG A 61 -8.18 -31.50 -6.46
CA ARG A 61 -9.50 -31.84 -5.90
C ARG A 61 -10.00 -30.76 -4.93
N ARG A 62 -9.10 -30.19 -4.12
CA ARG A 62 -9.45 -29.18 -3.12
C ARG A 62 -9.72 -27.81 -3.74
N VAL A 63 -9.00 -27.44 -4.81
CA VAL A 63 -9.35 -26.27 -5.64
C VAL A 63 -10.73 -26.43 -6.24
N GLN A 64 -11.02 -27.57 -6.88
CA GLN A 64 -12.33 -27.83 -7.47
C GLN A 64 -13.47 -27.79 -6.45
N LYS A 65 -13.23 -28.33 -5.24
CA LYS A 65 -14.20 -28.25 -4.15
C LYS A 65 -14.46 -26.79 -3.76
N LEU A 66 -13.40 -25.99 -3.57
CA LEU A 66 -13.53 -24.58 -3.21
C LEU A 66 -14.30 -23.78 -4.27
N GLU A 67 -14.00 -24.01 -5.56
CA GLU A 67 -14.73 -23.41 -6.68
C GLU A 67 -16.22 -23.81 -6.69
N ALA A 68 -16.51 -25.08 -6.37
CA ALA A 68 -17.89 -25.57 -6.27
C ALA A 68 -18.64 -25.00 -5.05
N ASP A 69 -17.95 -24.79 -3.92
CA ASP A 69 -18.54 -24.20 -2.72
C ASP A 69 -18.81 -22.69 -2.92
N ILE A 70 -17.96 -21.99 -3.67
CA ILE A 70 -18.09 -20.56 -3.99
C ILE A 70 -19.04 -20.31 -5.19
N GLY A 71 -19.16 -21.28 -6.09
CA GLY A 71 -20.08 -21.25 -7.24
C GLY A 71 -19.50 -20.67 -8.53
N PHE A 72 -18.19 -20.37 -8.58
CA PHE A 72 -17.51 -19.90 -9.79
C PHE A 72 -16.04 -20.33 -9.83
N PRO A 73 -15.44 -20.45 -11.04
CA PRO A 73 -14.04 -20.81 -11.18
C PRO A 73 -13.14 -19.68 -10.66
N LEU A 74 -12.13 -20.07 -9.89
CA LEU A 74 -11.12 -19.18 -9.33
C LEU A 74 -9.83 -19.20 -10.16
N PHE A 75 -9.59 -20.29 -10.89
CA PHE A 75 -8.41 -20.44 -11.75
C PHE A 75 -8.78 -20.75 -13.20
N LEU A 76 -7.95 -20.23 -14.11
CA LEU A 76 -7.88 -20.61 -15.51
C LEU A 76 -6.66 -21.48 -15.73
N ARG A 77 -6.84 -22.56 -16.49
CA ARG A 77 -5.73 -23.38 -16.97
C ARG A 77 -5.17 -22.74 -18.23
N ASP A 78 -3.88 -22.39 -18.17
CA ASP A 78 -3.13 -21.79 -19.27
C ASP A 78 -1.92 -22.66 -19.62
N ARG A 79 -1.25 -22.38 -20.74
CA ARG A 79 -0.04 -23.08 -21.19
C ARG A 79 1.10 -22.99 -20.17
N ASP A 80 1.15 -21.91 -19.39
CA ASP A 80 2.16 -21.67 -18.35
C ASP A 80 1.78 -22.20 -16.95
N GLY A 81 0.55 -22.71 -16.77
CA GLY A 81 0.09 -23.22 -15.48
C GLY A 81 -1.32 -22.75 -15.10
N HIS A 82 -1.49 -22.27 -13.86
CA HIS A 82 -2.77 -21.81 -13.31
C HIS A 82 -2.69 -20.30 -13.04
N ARG A 83 -3.61 -19.54 -13.63
CA ARG A 83 -3.77 -18.10 -13.40
C ARG A 83 -5.12 -17.82 -12.75
N LEU A 84 -5.24 -16.74 -11.98
CA LEU A 84 -6.52 -16.36 -11.38
C LEU A 84 -7.52 -15.89 -12.45
N THR A 85 -8.79 -16.23 -12.27
CA THR A 85 -9.90 -15.55 -12.95
C THR A 85 -10.05 -14.14 -12.39
N PRO A 86 -10.79 -13.21 -13.05
CA PRO A 86 -11.15 -11.93 -12.44
C PRO A 86 -11.80 -12.09 -11.06
N ALA A 87 -12.74 -13.03 -10.93
CA ALA A 87 -13.38 -13.33 -9.66
C ALA A 87 -12.40 -13.88 -8.60
N GLY A 88 -11.43 -14.71 -9.00
CA GLY A 88 -10.38 -15.18 -8.11
C GLY A 88 -9.41 -14.08 -7.69
N ALA A 89 -9.12 -13.12 -8.57
CA ALA A 89 -8.32 -11.94 -8.25
C ALA A 89 -9.06 -11.02 -7.27
N ASP A 90 -10.37 -10.84 -7.44
CA ASP A 90 -11.21 -10.03 -6.56
C ASP A 90 -11.32 -10.62 -5.15
N LEU A 91 -11.33 -11.95 -5.00
CA LEU A 91 -11.38 -12.63 -3.69
C LEU A 91 -10.02 -12.72 -2.99
N LEU A 92 -8.91 -12.58 -3.71
CA LEU A 92 -7.56 -12.75 -3.16
C LEU A 92 -7.28 -11.84 -1.95
N PRO A 93 -7.66 -10.54 -1.93
CA PRO A 93 -7.44 -9.68 -0.76
C PRO A 93 -8.18 -10.17 0.49
N GLU A 94 -9.43 -10.61 0.35
CA GLU A 94 -10.26 -11.09 1.46
C GLU A 94 -9.70 -12.39 2.07
N ILE A 95 -9.31 -13.34 1.20
CA ILE A 95 -8.72 -14.60 1.63
C ILE A 95 -7.38 -14.38 2.37
N ARG A 96 -6.59 -13.38 1.96
CA ARG A 96 -5.36 -12.98 2.66
C ARG A 96 -5.63 -12.31 4.00
N ALA A 97 -6.71 -11.54 4.12
CA ALA A 97 -7.11 -10.98 5.41
C ALA A 97 -7.43 -12.10 6.42
N VAL A 98 -8.08 -13.18 5.96
CA VAL A 98 -8.32 -14.40 6.76
C VAL A 98 -7.00 -15.09 7.13
N GLU A 99 -6.05 -15.23 6.20
CA GLU A 99 -4.71 -15.79 6.49
C GLU A 99 -3.99 -15.01 7.57
N SER A 100 -3.97 -13.68 7.44
CA SER A 100 -3.38 -12.81 8.44
C SER A 100 -4.05 -13.00 9.80
N ALA A 101 -5.38 -13.11 9.86
CA ALA A 101 -6.10 -13.33 11.10
C ALA A 101 -5.75 -14.70 11.74
N ALA A 102 -5.67 -15.76 10.94
CA ALA A 102 -5.30 -17.10 11.42
C ALA A 102 -3.86 -17.12 11.98
N LEU A 103 -2.91 -16.50 11.29
CA LEU A 103 -1.53 -16.38 11.76
C LEU A 103 -1.44 -15.59 13.09
N ARG A 104 -2.25 -14.53 13.27
CA ARG A 104 -2.32 -13.80 14.55
C ARG A 104 -2.84 -14.69 15.70
N VAL A 105 -3.80 -15.58 15.43
CA VAL A 105 -4.31 -16.53 16.44
C VAL A 105 -3.24 -17.55 16.82
N GLU A 106 -2.53 -18.10 15.83
CA GLU A 106 -1.43 -19.05 16.05
C GLU A 106 -0.31 -18.41 16.90
N GLN A 107 0.08 -17.18 16.58
CA GLN A 107 1.08 -16.40 17.34
C GLN A 107 0.67 -16.18 18.80
N ARG A 108 -0.62 -15.90 19.06
CA ARG A 108 -1.15 -15.72 20.43
C ARG A 108 -1.19 -17.04 21.21
N THR A 109 -1.48 -18.15 20.54
CA THR A 109 -1.63 -19.47 21.17
C THR A 109 -0.27 -20.08 21.54
N LEU A 110 0.77 -19.82 20.75
CA LEU A 110 2.13 -20.31 20.99
C LEU A 110 2.90 -19.54 22.09
N GLY A 111 2.28 -18.60 22.81
CA GLY A 111 2.95 -17.88 23.90
C GLY A 111 4.15 -17.04 23.45
N VAL A 112 4.25 -16.71 22.15
CA VAL A 112 5.33 -15.88 21.59
C VAL A 112 5.28 -14.43 22.12
N SER A 113 4.23 -14.10 22.87
CA SER A 113 3.98 -12.81 23.54
C SER A 113 4.94 -12.45 24.69
N GLN A 114 6.10 -13.10 24.83
CA GLN A 114 7.09 -12.82 25.88
C GLN A 114 8.53 -12.57 25.37
N HIS A 115 8.78 -12.51 24.06
CA HIS A 115 10.10 -12.09 23.57
C HIS A 115 10.18 -10.57 23.43
N LEU A 116 10.24 -9.93 24.60
CA LEU A 116 10.74 -8.56 24.82
C LEU A 116 11.90 -8.22 23.86
N LYS A 117 11.83 -7.03 23.23
CA LYS A 117 12.70 -6.44 22.16
C LYS A 117 12.13 -6.47 20.73
N GLU A 118 10.81 -6.51 20.61
CA GLU A 118 10.03 -6.68 19.37
C GLU A 118 10.34 -5.60 18.31
N THR A 119 10.98 -6.02 17.21
CA THR A 119 11.15 -5.19 16.01
C THR A 119 9.80 -4.80 15.44
N VAL A 120 9.57 -3.50 15.21
CA VAL A 120 8.36 -2.96 14.57
C VAL A 120 8.64 -2.71 13.09
N ARG A 121 7.78 -3.24 12.24
CA ARG A 121 7.86 -3.13 10.78
C ARG A 121 7.06 -1.92 10.32
N VAL A 122 7.74 -0.97 9.68
CA VAL A 122 7.13 0.26 9.17
C VAL A 122 7.20 0.27 7.64
N GLY A 123 6.03 0.25 7.00
CA GLY A 123 5.90 0.40 5.55
C GLY A 123 5.76 1.88 5.20
N ALA A 124 6.64 2.40 4.34
CA ALA A 124 6.66 3.81 3.97
C ALA A 124 6.99 3.98 2.48
N GLY A 125 6.55 5.08 1.87
CA GLY A 125 7.06 5.47 0.55
C GLY A 125 8.52 5.96 0.65
N GLU A 126 9.21 6.10 -0.48
CA GLU A 126 10.65 6.43 -0.51
C GLU A 126 10.98 7.70 0.29
N THR A 127 10.21 8.77 0.12
CA THR A 127 10.45 10.04 0.82
C THR A 127 10.26 9.90 2.32
N SER A 128 9.17 9.28 2.78
CA SER A 128 8.94 9.07 4.22
C SER A 128 9.92 8.08 4.82
N ALA A 129 10.32 7.02 4.09
CA ALA A 129 11.36 6.11 4.54
C ALA A 129 12.70 6.84 4.76
N ALA A 130 13.06 7.76 3.86
CA ALA A 130 14.26 8.59 4.03
C ALA A 130 14.16 9.54 5.25
N VAL A 131 12.97 10.13 5.51
CA VAL A 131 12.71 10.91 6.73
C VAL A 131 12.98 10.06 7.98
N LEU A 132 12.37 8.87 8.02
CA LEU A 132 12.49 7.96 9.15
C LEU A 132 13.92 7.45 9.34
N ALA A 133 14.62 7.11 8.26
CA ALA A 133 16.00 6.66 8.31
C ALA A 133 16.93 7.70 8.96
N ARG A 134 16.78 8.99 8.63
CA ARG A 134 17.56 10.09 9.24
C ARG A 134 17.28 10.20 10.75
N GLY A 135 16.05 9.93 11.17
CA GLY A 135 15.62 10.00 12.55
C GLY A 135 15.89 8.75 13.39
N LEU A 136 16.52 7.68 12.86
CA LEU A 136 16.73 6.43 13.61
C LEU A 136 17.44 6.64 14.96
N HIS A 137 18.35 7.61 15.04
CA HIS A 137 19.04 7.96 16.28
C HIS A 137 18.10 8.44 17.40
N LEU A 138 16.93 8.98 17.06
CA LEU A 138 15.92 9.48 18.01
C LEU A 138 15.23 8.34 18.77
N LEU A 139 15.35 7.08 18.32
CA LEU A 139 14.80 5.92 19.03
C LEU A 139 15.57 5.57 20.31
N GLY A 140 16.85 5.94 20.40
CA GLY A 140 17.71 5.56 21.53
C GLY A 140 17.71 4.04 21.78
N ASP A 141 17.51 3.63 23.04
CA ASP A 141 17.36 2.22 23.45
C ASP A 141 15.94 1.65 23.22
N GLY A 142 15.17 2.29 22.35
CA GLY A 142 13.81 1.89 21.99
C GLY A 142 13.72 0.59 21.18
N PRO A 143 12.51 0.23 20.71
CA PRO A 143 12.32 -0.95 19.87
C PRO A 143 13.09 -0.82 18.55
N ALA A 144 13.60 -1.94 18.04
CA ALA A 144 14.19 -1.99 16.71
C ALA A 144 13.11 -1.70 15.65
N VAL A 145 13.51 -1.12 14.51
CA VAL A 145 12.61 -0.80 13.40
C VAL A 145 13.09 -1.46 12.12
N GLU A 146 12.19 -2.18 11.43
CA GLU A 146 12.38 -2.64 10.06
C GLU A 146 11.64 -1.68 9.12
N LEU A 147 12.38 -0.85 8.37
CA LEU A 147 11.83 0.07 7.37
C LEU A 147 11.70 -0.63 6.02
N ILE A 148 10.51 -0.60 5.41
CA ILE A 148 10.28 -1.13 4.06
C ILE A 148 9.71 -0.05 3.16
N ILE A 149 10.34 0.12 2.01
CA ILE A 149 9.81 0.96 0.95
C ILE A 149 8.66 0.23 0.25
N THR A 150 7.44 0.73 0.42
CA THR A 150 6.23 0.13 -0.13
C THR A 150 5.12 1.17 -0.22
N ASP A 151 4.69 1.49 -1.44
CA ASP A 151 3.59 2.43 -1.67
C ASP A 151 2.22 1.74 -1.58
N ARG A 152 2.19 0.41 -1.75
CA ARG A 152 0.98 -0.43 -1.69
C ARG A 152 1.32 -1.79 -1.09
N PRO A 153 0.38 -2.44 -0.38
CA PRO A 153 0.54 -3.82 0.06
C PRO A 153 0.86 -4.70 -1.14
N SER A 154 2.07 -5.25 -1.19
CA SER A 154 2.48 -6.18 -2.24
C SER A 154 1.97 -7.58 -1.91
N PRO A 155 1.39 -8.32 -2.87
CA PRO A 155 0.92 -9.70 -2.65
C PRO A 155 2.07 -10.67 -2.31
N PHE A 156 3.33 -10.23 -2.43
CA PHE A 156 4.53 -10.99 -2.11
C PHE A 156 5.09 -10.71 -0.71
N GLN A 157 4.52 -9.77 0.05
CA GLN A 157 4.95 -9.53 1.43
C GLN A 157 4.42 -10.65 2.34
N THR A 158 5.34 -11.38 2.98
CA THR A 158 5.05 -12.46 3.93
C THR A 158 4.56 -11.94 5.29
N ARG A 159 4.88 -10.69 5.63
CA ARG A 159 4.45 -10.01 6.85
C ARG A 159 4.01 -8.58 6.54
N ALA A 160 2.77 -8.26 6.83
CA ALA A 160 2.27 -6.89 6.69
C ALA A 160 2.97 -5.96 7.70
N PRO A 161 3.27 -4.70 7.33
CA PRO A 161 3.83 -3.73 8.27
C PRO A 161 2.84 -3.41 9.38
N GLU A 162 3.32 -3.28 10.63
CA GLU A 162 2.48 -2.91 11.77
C GLU A 162 2.09 -1.43 11.76
N ILE A 163 2.94 -0.57 11.18
CA ILE A 163 2.66 0.85 10.94
C ILE A 163 2.88 1.16 9.47
N ARG A 164 1.95 1.89 8.84
CA ARG A 164 2.14 2.42 7.49
C ARG A 164 2.24 3.93 7.50
N VAL A 165 3.17 4.50 6.76
CA VAL A 165 3.35 5.95 6.56
C VAL A 165 3.11 6.29 5.10
N LEU A 166 2.05 7.06 4.86
CA LEU A 166 1.56 7.37 3.51
C LEU A 166 1.57 8.88 3.31
N HIS A 167 1.87 9.30 2.07
CA HIS A 167 1.45 10.60 1.57
C HIS A 167 0.13 10.41 0.82
N ASP A 168 -0.80 11.36 0.95
CA ASP A 168 -2.17 11.30 0.40
C ASP A 168 -2.98 10.08 0.88
N MET A 169 -3.79 10.27 1.93
CA MET A 169 -4.64 9.22 2.52
C MET A 169 -5.59 8.62 1.47
N PRO A 170 -5.45 7.32 1.13
CA PRO A 170 -6.40 6.66 0.24
C PRO A 170 -7.76 6.55 0.94
N LYS A 171 -8.84 6.87 0.23
CA LYS A 171 -10.22 6.86 0.77
C LYS A 171 -10.67 5.49 1.29
N THR A 172 -10.00 4.42 0.89
CA THR A 172 -10.35 3.02 1.15
C THR A 172 -9.57 2.38 2.29
N GLU A 173 -8.64 3.11 2.92
CA GLU A 173 -7.83 2.56 4.00
C GLU A 173 -8.60 2.46 5.32
N THR A 174 -8.44 1.34 6.02
CA THR A 174 -9.05 1.08 7.33
C THR A 174 -7.98 1.01 8.42
N GLY A 175 -8.26 1.62 9.57
CA GLY A 175 -7.33 1.66 10.70
C GLY A 175 -7.42 2.97 11.49
N LEU A 176 -6.62 3.05 12.56
CA LEU A 176 -6.42 4.30 13.30
C LEU A 176 -5.44 5.17 12.53
N THR A 177 -5.89 6.37 12.17
CA THR A 177 -5.12 7.33 11.38
C THR A 177 -4.63 8.49 12.24
N ARG A 178 -3.41 8.97 11.98
CA ARG A 178 -2.84 10.14 12.66
C ARG A 178 -1.97 10.92 11.68
N ARG A 179 -2.19 12.23 11.58
CA ARG A 179 -1.30 13.13 10.82
C ARG A 179 0.03 13.24 11.54
N VAL A 180 1.14 13.06 10.82
CA VAL A 180 2.49 13.07 11.40
C VAL A 180 3.33 14.27 10.98
N GLY A 181 3.04 14.87 9.82
CA GLY A 181 3.71 16.08 9.39
C GLY A 181 3.49 16.40 7.92
N SER A 182 4.33 17.28 7.38
CA SER A 182 4.39 17.54 5.94
C SER A 182 5.82 17.77 5.49
N VAL A 183 6.08 17.48 4.22
CA VAL A 183 7.37 17.71 3.56
C VAL A 183 7.16 18.73 2.45
N GLY A 184 7.98 19.77 2.49
CA GLY A 184 8.06 20.78 1.44
C GLY A 184 8.93 20.35 0.28
N CYS A 185 8.62 20.87 -0.91
CA CYS A 185 9.39 20.65 -2.13
C CYS A 185 9.79 21.98 -2.75
N ALA A 186 11.00 22.06 -3.31
CA ALA A 186 11.48 23.21 -4.07
C ALA A 186 12.29 22.72 -5.28
N VAL A 187 12.65 23.64 -6.17
CA VAL A 187 13.55 23.33 -7.29
C VAL A 187 14.99 23.38 -6.80
N TYR A 188 15.76 22.35 -7.12
CA TYR A 188 17.19 22.25 -6.82
C TYR A 188 17.99 21.98 -8.09
N GLY A 189 19.23 22.46 -8.08
CA GLY A 189 20.22 22.19 -9.12
C GLY A 189 21.58 22.71 -8.69
N HIS A 190 22.62 22.37 -9.45
CA HIS A 190 23.96 22.92 -9.23
C HIS A 190 23.97 24.45 -9.42
N GLU A 191 24.84 25.15 -8.66
CA GLU A 191 24.97 26.62 -8.68
C GLU A 191 25.17 27.21 -10.09
N SER A 192 25.76 26.44 -11.01
CA SER A 192 25.97 26.83 -12.42
C SER A 192 24.68 27.07 -13.20
N TYR A 193 23.51 26.71 -12.67
CA TYR A 193 22.21 27.05 -13.26
C TYR A 193 21.66 28.39 -12.78
N ALA A 194 22.17 28.92 -11.66
CA ALA A 194 21.81 30.25 -11.18
C ALA A 194 22.48 31.38 -11.99
N ARG A 195 23.63 31.15 -12.65
CA ARG A 195 24.35 32.06 -13.60
C ARG A 195 24.09 33.57 -13.41
N ALA A 196 24.47 34.13 -12.26
CA ALA A 196 24.31 35.55 -11.92
C ALA A 196 22.87 36.11 -11.92
N ARG A 197 21.86 35.24 -11.93
CA ARG A 197 20.46 35.61 -11.70
C ARG A 197 20.21 35.77 -10.19
N ALA A 198 19.30 36.66 -9.84
CA ALA A 198 18.79 36.73 -8.47
C ALA A 198 18.01 35.46 -8.14
N LEU A 199 18.17 34.98 -6.91
CA LEU A 199 17.37 33.89 -6.36
C LEU A 199 16.23 34.47 -5.51
N PRO A 200 15.05 33.82 -5.47
CA PRO A 200 14.66 32.64 -6.24
C PRO A 200 14.50 32.93 -7.75
N LEU A 201 14.73 31.93 -8.61
CA LEU A 201 14.56 32.07 -10.06
C LEU A 201 13.09 32.28 -10.43
N SER A 202 12.85 33.12 -11.43
CA SER A 202 11.50 33.33 -11.97
C SER A 202 10.98 32.06 -12.65
N ARG A 203 9.65 31.93 -12.77
CA ARG A 203 9.04 30.81 -13.52
C ARG A 203 9.52 30.76 -14.98
N ASP A 204 9.82 31.91 -15.58
CA ASP A 204 10.30 31.98 -16.95
C ASP A 204 11.76 31.51 -17.07
N ASP A 205 12.62 31.85 -16.10
CA ASP A 205 13.99 31.31 -16.03
C ASP A 205 13.95 29.78 -15.87
N LEU A 206 13.20 29.29 -14.88
CA LEU A 206 13.05 27.87 -14.59
C LEU A 206 12.54 27.07 -15.79
N ARG A 207 11.64 27.64 -16.60
CA ARG A 207 11.09 26.98 -17.79
C ARG A 207 12.18 26.60 -18.80
N THR A 208 13.26 27.38 -18.89
CA THR A 208 14.29 27.18 -19.92
C THR A 208 15.30 26.08 -19.57
N LEU A 209 15.46 25.78 -18.27
CA LEU A 209 16.49 24.90 -17.74
C LEU A 209 16.25 23.40 -18.07
N PRO A 210 17.30 22.56 -18.05
CA PRO A 210 17.18 21.13 -18.31
C PRO A 210 16.54 20.38 -17.13
N TRP A 211 15.27 20.01 -17.28
CA TRP A 211 14.50 19.34 -16.23
C TRP A 211 14.76 17.84 -16.16
N LEU A 212 14.98 17.35 -14.94
CA LEU A 212 14.92 15.95 -14.56
C LEU A 212 13.49 15.69 -14.04
N ALA A 213 12.82 14.70 -14.61
CA ALA A 213 11.43 14.38 -14.31
C ALA A 213 11.27 12.90 -13.94
N PHE A 214 10.11 12.53 -13.40
CA PHE A 214 9.80 11.12 -13.18
C PHE A 214 9.58 10.38 -14.50
N VAL A 215 9.69 9.04 -14.47
CA VAL A 215 9.27 8.18 -15.60
C VAL A 215 7.77 8.31 -15.87
N GLU A 216 7.35 7.92 -17.08
CA GLU A 216 5.97 8.15 -17.56
C GLU A 216 4.91 7.45 -16.69
N GLU A 217 5.27 6.31 -16.10
CA GLU A 217 4.45 5.52 -15.18
C GLU A 217 4.06 6.30 -13.91
N GLN A 218 4.80 7.36 -13.58
CA GLN A 218 4.58 8.24 -12.42
C GLN A 218 3.90 9.57 -12.79
N SER A 219 3.32 9.66 -14.00
CA SER A 219 2.54 10.82 -14.46
C SER A 219 1.38 11.22 -13.54
N HIS A 220 0.91 10.31 -12.69
CA HIS A 220 -0.15 10.55 -11.71
C HIS A 220 0.28 11.42 -10.50
N TYR A 221 1.57 11.64 -10.28
CA TYR A 221 2.04 12.48 -9.19
C TYR A 221 1.75 13.96 -9.44
N VAL A 222 1.32 14.68 -8.39
CA VAL A 222 1.02 16.13 -8.44
C VAL A 222 2.23 16.93 -8.96
N THR A 223 3.44 16.51 -8.62
CA THR A 223 4.70 17.08 -9.13
C THR A 223 4.78 17.06 -10.66
N MET A 224 4.29 15.99 -11.30
CA MET A 224 4.32 15.87 -12.76
C MET A 224 3.34 16.81 -13.44
N GLY A 225 2.14 17.00 -12.89
CA GLY A 225 1.20 18.00 -13.38
C GLY A 225 1.78 19.42 -13.28
N TRP A 226 2.34 19.78 -12.12
CA TRP A 226 2.99 21.08 -11.92
C TRP A 226 4.16 21.31 -12.90
N LEU A 227 4.97 20.28 -13.15
CA LEU A 227 6.11 20.36 -14.06
C LEU A 227 5.68 20.48 -15.53
N GLN A 228 4.64 19.74 -15.94
CA GLN A 228 4.06 19.85 -17.29
C GLN A 228 3.53 21.26 -17.56
N ASP A 229 2.83 21.85 -16.58
CA ASP A 229 2.33 23.22 -16.66
C ASP A 229 3.47 24.24 -16.77
N LEU A 230 4.53 24.06 -15.98
CA LEU A 230 5.71 24.93 -16.03
C LEU A 230 6.40 24.87 -17.39
N MET A 231 6.61 23.68 -17.93
CA MET A 231 7.31 23.42 -19.18
C MET A 231 6.46 23.65 -20.44
N ARG A 232 5.14 23.88 -20.30
CA ARG A 232 4.19 24.07 -21.42
C ARG A 232 4.30 22.97 -22.48
N GLY A 233 4.36 21.72 -22.04
CA GLY A 233 4.43 20.54 -22.93
C GLY A 233 5.81 20.25 -23.54
N ARG A 234 6.85 21.05 -23.26
CA ARG A 234 8.23 20.69 -23.64
C ARG A 234 8.65 19.42 -22.89
N PRO A 235 9.30 18.43 -23.55
CA PRO A 235 9.78 17.25 -22.84
C PRO A 235 10.91 17.61 -21.85
N PRO A 236 11.01 16.93 -20.70
CA PRO A 236 12.14 17.06 -19.80
C PRO A 236 13.41 16.49 -20.45
N ALA A 237 14.57 16.93 -19.97
CA ALA A 237 15.88 16.50 -20.48
C ALA A 237 16.16 15.02 -20.20
N SER A 238 15.68 14.50 -19.07
CA SER A 238 15.79 13.08 -18.71
C SER A 238 14.67 12.65 -17.75
N ARG A 239 14.38 11.35 -17.72
CA ARG A 239 13.38 10.73 -16.84
C ARG A 239 13.99 9.69 -15.91
N LEU A 240 13.59 9.71 -14.65
CA LEU A 240 14.20 8.95 -13.57
C LEU A 240 13.10 8.32 -12.69
N MET A 241 13.34 7.12 -12.17
CA MET A 241 12.31 6.36 -11.45
C MET A 241 11.96 6.95 -10.08
N ASN A 242 12.88 7.69 -9.48
CA ASN A 242 12.67 8.20 -8.14
C ASN A 242 13.48 9.46 -7.82
N THR A 243 13.24 10.00 -6.63
CA THR A 243 13.84 11.25 -6.17
C THR A 243 15.33 11.08 -5.87
N ASP A 244 15.78 9.93 -5.37
CA ASP A 244 17.21 9.71 -5.10
C ASP A 244 18.06 9.71 -6.37
N LEU A 245 17.54 9.14 -7.47
CA LEU A 245 18.19 9.24 -8.77
C LEU A 245 18.23 10.70 -9.26
N MET A 246 17.15 11.47 -9.07
CA MET A 246 17.12 12.89 -9.43
C MET A 246 18.10 13.72 -8.62
N LEU A 247 18.22 13.45 -7.32
CA LEU A 247 19.18 14.09 -6.44
C LEU A 247 20.61 13.87 -6.95
N ALA A 248 20.97 12.61 -7.23
CA ALA A 248 22.29 12.25 -7.75
C ALA A 248 22.59 12.89 -9.13
N ALA A 249 21.62 12.90 -10.04
CA ALA A 249 21.77 13.51 -11.36
C ALA A 249 21.86 15.04 -11.30
N ALA A 250 21.07 15.69 -10.44
CA ALA A 250 21.13 17.14 -10.23
C ALA A 250 22.50 17.54 -9.62
N ALA A 251 22.99 16.80 -8.63
CA ALA A 251 24.29 17.02 -8.00
C ALA A 251 25.44 16.87 -9.01
N SER A 252 25.26 16.01 -10.01
CA SER A 252 26.20 15.81 -11.12
C SER A 252 26.10 16.88 -12.22
N LYS A 253 25.36 17.98 -12.00
CA LYS A 253 25.19 19.10 -12.95
C LYS A 253 24.51 18.72 -14.26
N THR A 254 23.72 17.64 -14.26
CA THR A 254 23.00 17.15 -15.44
C THR A 254 21.70 17.90 -15.68
N GLY A 255 21.07 18.38 -14.60
CA GLY A 255 19.83 19.14 -14.70
C GLY A 255 19.34 19.70 -13.37
N ILE A 256 18.09 20.15 -13.39
CA ILE A 256 17.36 20.63 -12.22
C ILE A 256 16.17 19.71 -11.93
N ALA A 257 15.79 19.59 -10.67
CA ALA A 257 14.70 18.72 -10.24
C ALA A 257 13.87 19.37 -9.15
N VAL A 258 12.59 18.98 -9.05
CA VAL A 258 11.82 19.22 -7.81
C VAL A 258 12.25 18.16 -6.80
N LEU A 259 12.79 18.58 -5.66
CA LEU A 259 13.21 17.68 -4.59
C LEU A 259 12.57 18.07 -3.25
N PRO A 260 12.34 17.11 -2.34
CA PRO A 260 12.05 17.38 -0.94
C PRO A 260 13.13 18.28 -0.35
N CYS A 261 12.74 19.34 0.36
CA CYS A 261 13.69 20.34 0.85
C CYS A 261 14.77 19.72 1.74
N PHE A 262 14.40 18.80 2.64
CA PHE A 262 15.37 18.11 3.50
C PHE A 262 16.41 17.26 2.77
N LYS A 263 16.13 16.83 1.53
CA LYS A 263 17.11 16.14 0.67
C LYS A 263 17.98 17.15 -0.08
N GLY A 264 17.34 18.17 -0.66
CA GLY A 264 18.02 19.20 -1.44
C GLY A 264 18.95 20.07 -0.59
N ASP A 265 18.48 20.57 0.55
CA ASP A 265 19.26 21.42 1.47
C ASP A 265 20.41 20.66 2.15
N ALA A 266 20.28 19.35 2.31
CA ALA A 266 21.33 18.50 2.88
C ALA A 266 22.45 18.14 1.88
N SER A 267 22.25 18.43 0.59
CA SER A 267 23.22 18.11 -0.46
C SER A 267 24.17 19.30 -0.67
N PRO A 268 25.49 19.11 -0.47
CA PRO A 268 26.47 20.20 -0.61
C PRO A 268 26.68 20.67 -2.06
N ASP A 269 26.36 19.83 -3.04
CA ASP A 269 26.52 20.11 -4.47
C ASP A 269 25.30 20.79 -5.10
N LEU A 270 24.25 21.01 -4.31
CA LEU A 270 22.98 21.56 -4.75
C LEU A 270 22.68 22.89 -4.09
N MET A 271 21.99 23.73 -4.85
CA MET A 271 21.43 24.99 -4.41
C MET A 271 19.93 24.97 -4.65
N ARG A 272 19.19 25.55 -3.71
CA ARG A 272 17.76 25.81 -3.87
C ARG A 272 17.57 26.96 -4.87
N LEU A 273 16.90 26.67 -5.99
CA LEU A 273 16.69 27.60 -7.11
C LEU A 273 15.32 28.29 -7.08
N SER A 274 14.38 27.82 -6.26
CA SER A 274 13.06 28.41 -6.09
C SER A 274 12.71 28.57 -4.61
N GLU A 275 11.66 29.32 -4.30
CA GLU A 275 10.98 29.16 -3.01
C GLU A 275 10.38 27.76 -2.89
N GLU A 276 9.91 27.44 -1.68
CA GLU A 276 9.09 26.25 -1.50
C GLU A 276 7.81 26.37 -2.35
N ILE A 277 7.45 25.28 -3.02
CA ILE A 277 6.29 25.22 -3.90
C ILE A 277 5.11 24.70 -3.08
N ASP A 278 4.24 25.60 -2.60
CA ASP A 278 3.12 25.24 -1.73
C ASP A 278 2.20 24.16 -2.31
N ALA A 279 1.97 24.18 -3.63
CA ALA A 279 1.17 23.19 -4.33
C ALA A 279 1.76 21.77 -4.29
N LEU A 280 3.05 21.63 -3.96
CA LEU A 280 3.77 20.36 -3.88
C LEU A 280 4.12 19.96 -2.44
N ARG A 281 3.56 20.66 -1.44
CA ARG A 281 3.70 20.30 -0.03
C ARG A 281 2.88 19.04 0.25
N ALA A 282 3.57 17.94 0.52
CA ALA A 282 2.94 16.65 0.78
C ALA A 282 2.66 16.45 2.28
N GLU A 283 1.42 16.10 2.64
CA GLU A 283 1.06 15.73 4.01
C GLU A 283 1.21 14.23 4.25
N TYR A 284 1.72 13.88 5.43
CA TYR A 284 1.98 12.49 5.80
C TYR A 284 1.14 12.04 6.98
N TRP A 285 0.72 10.79 6.90
CA TRP A 285 -0.18 10.15 7.85
C TRP A 285 0.32 8.76 8.20
N THR A 286 0.11 8.35 9.45
CA THR A 286 0.28 6.96 9.88
C THR A 286 -1.05 6.23 9.90
N ILE A 287 -1.04 4.96 9.51
CA ILE A 287 -2.16 4.01 9.69
C ILE A 287 -1.67 2.84 10.54
N ILE A 288 -2.43 2.53 11.59
CA ILE A 288 -2.17 1.43 12.53
C ILE A 288 -3.46 0.63 12.71
N GLN A 289 -3.37 -0.71 12.68
CA GLN A 289 -4.55 -1.54 12.94
C GLN A 289 -4.98 -1.46 14.42
N PRO A 290 -6.29 -1.42 14.73
CA PRO A 290 -6.78 -1.18 16.10
C PRO A 290 -6.26 -2.17 17.15
N ASP A 291 -6.00 -3.42 16.75
CA ASP A 291 -5.46 -4.47 17.60
C ASP A 291 -3.97 -4.26 17.94
N LEU A 292 -3.21 -3.63 17.05
CA LEU A 292 -1.79 -3.30 17.24
C LEU A 292 -1.58 -2.00 18.02
N ALA A 293 -2.55 -1.09 18.02
CA ALA A 293 -2.44 0.21 18.67
C ALA A 293 -2.25 0.14 20.20
N ARG A 294 -2.55 -1.01 20.83
CA ARG A 294 -2.29 -1.26 22.26
C ARG A 294 -0.88 -1.78 22.55
N ASN A 295 -0.11 -2.19 21.55
CA ASN A 295 1.26 -2.66 21.73
C ASN A 295 2.19 -1.47 22.07
N THR A 296 2.96 -1.60 23.15
CA THR A 296 3.86 -0.54 23.63
C THR A 296 4.94 -0.19 22.61
N ALA A 297 5.56 -1.17 21.95
CA ALA A 297 6.58 -0.93 20.93
C ALA A 297 6.00 -0.17 19.72
N VAL A 298 4.81 -0.57 19.25
CA VAL A 298 4.09 0.13 18.17
C VAL A 298 3.80 1.58 18.54
N ARG A 299 3.38 1.85 19.79
CA ARG A 299 3.16 3.23 20.27
C ARG A 299 4.44 4.05 20.31
N VAL A 300 5.53 3.49 20.83
CA VAL A 300 6.85 4.16 20.85
C VAL A 300 7.31 4.51 19.44
N VAL A 301 7.20 3.57 18.49
CA VAL A 301 7.56 3.82 17.09
C VAL A 301 6.61 4.83 16.42
N SER A 302 5.32 4.81 16.75
CA SER A 302 4.35 5.80 16.28
C SER A 302 4.72 7.22 16.73
N ASP A 303 5.11 7.40 17.99
CA ASP A 303 5.54 8.69 18.52
C ASP A 303 6.90 9.13 17.96
N TRP A 304 7.82 8.18 17.76
CA TRP A 304 9.09 8.42 17.07
C TRP A 304 8.90 8.93 15.64
N ILE A 305 7.99 8.33 14.85
CA ILE A 305 7.66 8.80 13.50
C ILE A 305 7.27 10.28 13.53
N VAL A 306 6.43 10.69 14.49
CA VAL A 306 6.00 12.08 14.64
C VAL A 306 7.15 13.01 15.03
N GLN A 307 8.15 12.51 15.76
CA GLN A 307 9.37 13.28 16.04
C GLN A 307 10.21 13.47 14.78
N CYS A 308 10.42 12.42 13.98
CA CYS A 308 11.18 12.51 12.72
C CYS A 308 10.63 13.58 11.76
N PHE A 309 9.30 13.69 11.65
CA PHE A 309 8.67 14.70 10.80
C PHE A 309 8.72 16.12 11.39
N ARG A 310 8.86 16.27 12.70
CA ARG A 310 9.06 17.59 13.34
C ARG A 310 10.48 18.10 13.10
N ASP A 311 11.48 17.24 13.23
CA ASP A 311 12.89 17.62 13.09
C ASP A 311 13.29 18.00 11.66
N ILE A 312 12.49 17.62 10.66
CA ILE A 312 12.71 18.02 9.26
C ILE A 312 12.22 19.45 8.97
N ARG A 313 11.33 20.00 9.79
CA ARG A 313 10.87 21.38 9.65
C ARG A 313 11.78 22.38 10.36
N ALA A 314 12.65 21.92 11.26
CA ALA A 314 13.60 22.72 12.03
C ALA A 314 14.91 22.90 11.25
#